data_AF-A0A0B6XUN6-F1
#
_entry.id   AF-A0A0B6XUN6-F1
#
_cell.length_a   1.000
_cell.length_b   1.000
_cell.length_c   1.000
_cell.angle_alpha   90.00
_cell.angle_beta   90.00
_cell.angle_gamma   90.00
#
_symmetry.space_group_name_H-M   'P 1'
#
loop_
_entity.id
_entity.type
_entity.pdbx_description
1 polymer ?
#
loop_
_entity_poly.entity_id
_entity_poly.type
_entity_poly.pdbx_seq_one_letter_code
_entity_poly.pdbx_strand_id
1 'polypeptide(L)'
;LVKVKKKFTEITQDQIKDFKNALTDFSDKFLMEGPGSVGDDLDKGVELLKLSKEGVNELEVSRQELTNAERLFELPITVYPELLKTQKEMAALESVYQIYTEQKVAREQWSETLWANLNVQILQDGIEN
;
A
#
# COMPACT_ATOMS: atom_id res chain seq x y z
N LEU A 1 38.56 8.63 13.05
CA LEU A 1 37.40 9.46 12.64
C LEU A 1 37.22 9.49 11.12
N VAL A 2 38.19 9.99 10.32
CA VAL A 2 38.06 10.08 8.84
C VAL A 2 37.86 8.72 8.14
N LYS A 3 38.60 7.67 8.51
CA LYS A 3 38.43 6.31 7.94
C LYS A 3 37.07 5.68 8.26
N VAL A 4 36.49 6.04 9.40
CA VAL A 4 35.20 5.51 9.85
C VAL A 4 34.08 6.19 9.08
N LYS A 5 34.10 7.54 8.97
CA LYS A 5 33.15 8.30 8.15
C LYS A 5 33.11 7.79 6.70
N LYS A 6 34.27 7.53 6.08
CA LYS A 6 34.35 6.99 4.72
C LYS A 6 33.68 5.62 4.57
N LYS A 7 33.95 4.67 5.47
CA LYS A 7 33.31 3.34 5.45
C LYS A 7 31.79 3.42 5.62
N PHE A 8 31.31 4.27 6.53
CA PHE A 8 29.87 4.44 6.73
C PHE A 8 29.19 5.09 5.53
N THR A 9 29.84 6.06 4.88
CA THR A 9 29.34 6.62 3.61
C THR A 9 29.24 5.57 2.52
N GLU A 10 30.25 4.70 2.35
CA GLU A 10 30.20 3.58 1.39
C GLU A 10 29.03 2.63 1.71
N ILE A 11 28.85 2.26 2.98
CA ILE A 11 27.74 1.41 3.42
C ILE A 11 26.38 2.08 3.12
N THR A 12 26.21 3.37 3.43
CA THR A 12 24.95 4.08 3.16
C THR A 12 24.66 4.15 1.66
N GLN A 13 25.67 4.30 0.81
CA GLN A 13 25.50 4.27 -0.65
C GLN A 13 25.05 2.89 -1.16
N ASP A 14 25.62 1.81 -0.61
CA ASP A 14 25.19 0.45 -0.93
C ASP A 14 23.74 0.21 -0.46
N GLN A 15 23.38 0.65 0.75
CA GLN A 15 22.01 0.54 1.26
C GLN A 15 20.99 1.33 0.42
N ILE A 16 21.37 2.52 -0.09
CA ILE A 16 20.51 3.29 -1.02
C ILE A 16 20.29 2.50 -2.33
N LYS A 17 21.33 1.84 -2.84
CA LYS A 17 21.22 1.02 -4.05
C LYS A 17 20.34 -0.20 -3.82
N ASP A 18 20.54 -0.91 -2.72
CA ASP A 18 19.74 -2.07 -2.35
C ASP A 18 18.27 -1.69 -2.12
N PHE A 19 18.02 -0.55 -1.48
CA PHE A 19 16.68 -0.01 -1.29
C PHE A 19 15.99 0.32 -2.63
N LYS A 20 16.71 0.91 -3.59
CA LYS A 20 16.15 1.14 -4.93
C LYS A 20 15.74 -0.17 -5.61
N ASN A 21 16.60 -1.19 -5.56
CA ASN A 21 16.28 -2.50 -6.14
C ASN A 21 15.05 -3.12 -5.46
N ALA A 22 15.01 -3.11 -4.12
CA ALA A 22 13.88 -3.62 -3.35
C ALA A 22 12.58 -2.86 -3.67
N LEU A 23 12.64 -1.55 -3.87
CA LEU A 23 11.51 -0.73 -4.27
C LEU A 23 10.99 -1.10 -5.67
N THR A 24 11.89 -1.28 -6.63
CA THR A 24 11.52 -1.72 -7.99
C THR A 24 10.91 -3.12 -7.95
N ASP A 25 11.52 -4.07 -7.26
CA ASP A 25 11.00 -5.43 -7.10
C ASP A 25 9.62 -5.44 -6.44
N PHE A 26 9.42 -4.61 -5.42
CA PHE A 26 8.13 -4.45 -4.76
C PHE A 26 7.10 -3.85 -5.72
N SER A 27 7.46 -2.81 -6.47
CA SER A 27 6.56 -2.17 -7.42
C SER A 27 6.13 -3.12 -8.53
N ASP A 28 7.06 -3.94 -9.04
CA ASP A 28 6.76 -4.92 -10.08
C ASP A 28 5.85 -6.02 -9.54
N LYS A 29 6.12 -6.53 -8.34
CA LYS A 29 5.23 -7.49 -7.65
C LYS A 29 3.86 -6.90 -7.38
N PHE A 30 3.79 -5.64 -6.97
CA PHE A 30 2.53 -4.95 -6.71
C PHE A 30 1.71 -4.77 -7.99
N LEU A 31 2.35 -4.54 -9.14
CA LEU A 31 1.68 -4.47 -10.43
C LEU A 31 1.23 -5.84 -10.96
N MET A 32 2.04 -6.89 -10.77
CA MET A 32 1.75 -8.23 -11.30
C MET A 32 0.79 -9.03 -10.40
N GLU A 33 1.04 -9.02 -9.10
CA GLU A 33 0.39 -9.90 -8.11
C GLU A 33 -0.41 -9.10 -7.07
N GLY A 34 -0.47 -7.78 -7.21
CA GLY A 34 -1.15 -6.93 -6.25
C GLY A 34 -2.68 -7.02 -6.33
N PRO A 35 -3.35 -6.28 -5.43
CA PRO A 35 -4.80 -6.26 -5.34
C PRO A 35 -5.52 -5.82 -6.64
N GLY A 36 -4.82 -5.22 -7.60
CA GLY A 36 -5.37 -4.90 -8.93
C GLY A 36 -5.47 -6.08 -9.90
N SER A 37 -4.81 -7.20 -9.62
CA SER A 37 -4.66 -8.34 -10.56
C SER A 37 -5.49 -9.57 -10.18
N VAL A 38 -6.31 -9.49 -9.12
CA VAL A 38 -7.09 -10.63 -8.60
C VAL A 38 -8.32 -11.00 -9.42
N GLY A 39 -8.69 -10.19 -10.42
CA GLY A 39 -9.86 -10.43 -11.25
C GLY A 39 -11.15 -10.43 -10.44
N ASP A 40 -11.88 -11.55 -10.43
CA ASP A 40 -13.18 -11.69 -9.77
C ASP A 40 -13.08 -12.02 -8.27
N ASP A 41 -11.91 -12.40 -7.76
CA ASP A 41 -11.71 -12.76 -6.35
C ASP A 41 -11.33 -11.53 -5.51
N LEU A 42 -12.33 -10.68 -5.29
CA LEU A 42 -12.18 -9.44 -4.52
C LEU A 42 -11.87 -9.71 -3.04
N ASP A 43 -12.27 -10.86 -2.49
CA ASP A 43 -11.93 -11.23 -1.11
C ASP A 43 -10.41 -11.49 -0.96
N LYS A 44 -9.82 -12.20 -1.92
CA LYS A 44 -8.35 -12.34 -2.00
C LYS A 44 -7.65 -11.00 -2.23
N GLY A 45 -8.28 -10.10 -2.97
CA GLY A 45 -7.83 -8.72 -3.14
C GLY A 45 -7.69 -7.95 -1.83
N VAL A 46 -8.64 -8.11 -0.91
CA VAL A 46 -8.57 -7.49 0.43
C VAL A 46 -7.38 -8.02 1.24
N GLU A 47 -7.09 -9.32 1.17
CA GLU A 47 -5.93 -9.91 1.86
C GLU A 47 -4.60 -9.40 1.27
N LEU A 48 -4.50 -9.34 -0.06
CA LEU A 48 -3.32 -8.82 -0.76
C LEU A 48 -3.12 -7.33 -0.52
N LEU A 49 -4.19 -6.55 -0.38
CA LEU A 49 -4.12 -5.15 0.00
C LEU A 49 -3.49 -4.99 1.39
N LYS A 50 -3.87 -5.83 2.35
CA LYS A 50 -3.28 -5.80 3.71
C LYS A 50 -1.78 -6.11 3.68
N LEU A 51 -1.38 -7.16 2.96
CA LEU A 51 0.04 -7.51 2.78
C LEU A 51 0.82 -6.40 2.08
N SER A 52 0.23 -5.80 1.04
CA SER A 52 0.86 -4.68 0.31
C SER A 52 1.04 -3.46 1.21
N LYS A 53 0.09 -3.19 2.11
CA LYS A 53 0.16 -2.09 3.07
C LYS A 53 1.28 -2.27 4.08
N GLU A 54 1.47 -3.49 4.58
CA GLU A 54 2.60 -3.84 5.45
C GLU A 54 3.93 -3.63 4.72
N GLY A 55 4.07 -4.11 3.48
CA GLY A 55 5.29 -3.94 2.69
C GLY A 55 5.64 -2.48 2.37
N VAL A 56 4.65 -1.63 2.03
CA VAL A 56 4.91 -0.20 1.82
C VAL A 56 5.29 0.51 3.12
N ASN A 57 4.75 0.09 4.27
CA ASN A 57 5.14 0.65 5.55
C ASN A 57 6.60 0.29 5.90
N GLU A 58 7.03 -0.94 5.63
CA GLU A 58 8.44 -1.34 5.77
C GLU A 58 9.37 -0.50 4.87
N LEU A 59 8.98 -0.28 3.61
CA LEU A 59 9.72 0.59 2.69
C LEU A 59 9.80 2.04 3.18
N GLU A 60 8.75 2.57 3.80
CA GLU A 60 8.76 3.93 4.37
C GLU A 60 9.68 4.02 5.59
N VAL A 61 9.69 3.00 6.46
CA VAL A 61 10.62 2.92 7.59
C VAL A 61 12.06 2.91 7.09
N SER A 62 12.38 2.05 6.12
CA SER A 62 13.72 2.01 5.51
C SER A 62 14.10 3.34 4.83
N ARG A 63 13.17 3.99 4.12
CA ARG A 63 13.38 5.33 3.54
C ARG A 63 13.75 6.34 4.62
N GLN A 64 13.05 6.32 5.76
CA GLN A 64 13.29 7.25 6.85
C GLN A 64 14.64 7.00 7.55
N GLU A 65 15.03 5.74 7.73
CA GLU A 65 16.35 5.36 8.24
C GLU A 65 17.47 5.83 7.31
N LEU A 66 17.33 5.62 5.99
CA LEU A 66 18.29 6.11 4.99
C LEU A 66 18.40 7.63 5.02
N THR A 67 17.27 8.34 5.05
CA THR A 67 17.24 9.81 5.14
C THR A 67 17.95 10.30 6.41
N ASN A 68 17.78 9.60 7.52
CA ASN A 68 18.44 9.93 8.78
C ASN A 68 19.95 9.68 8.71
N ALA A 69 20.38 8.58 8.06
CA ALA A 69 21.80 8.29 7.82
C ALA A 69 22.43 9.33 6.89
N GLU A 70 21.77 9.68 5.78
CA GLU A 70 22.21 10.73 4.86
C GLU A 70 22.40 12.06 5.60
N ARG A 71 21.44 12.45 6.45
CA ARG A 71 21.55 13.66 7.28
C ARG A 71 22.72 13.59 8.27
N LEU A 72 22.91 12.45 8.94
CA LEU A 72 23.98 12.26 9.93
C LEU A 72 25.38 12.38 9.31
N PHE A 73 25.52 11.94 8.05
CA PHE A 73 26.78 11.97 7.33
C PHE A 73 26.94 13.18 6.40
N GLU A 74 25.99 14.11 6.39
CA GLU A 74 25.95 15.30 5.53
C GLU A 74 25.95 14.94 4.03
N LEU A 75 25.28 13.84 3.68
CA LEU A 75 25.08 13.40 2.30
C LEU A 75 23.84 14.09 1.69
N PRO A 76 23.79 14.25 0.36
CA PRO A 76 22.60 14.76 -0.32
C PRO A 76 21.42 13.83 -0.07
N ILE A 77 20.29 14.39 0.37
CA ILE A 77 19.08 13.60 0.65
C ILE A 77 18.53 13.04 -0.66
N THR A 78 18.38 11.73 -0.71
CA THR A 78 17.81 11.04 -1.88
C THR A 78 16.28 11.05 -1.80
N VAL A 79 15.62 11.44 -2.89
CA VAL A 79 14.15 11.40 -3.02
C VAL A 79 13.76 10.18 -3.86
N TYR A 80 12.69 9.49 -3.44
CA TYR A 80 12.19 8.27 -4.08
C TYR A 80 10.80 8.50 -4.68
N PRO A 81 10.70 9.04 -5.90
CA PRO A 81 9.41 9.33 -6.54
C PRO A 81 8.59 8.06 -6.83
N GLU A 82 9.24 6.92 -7.07
CA GLU A 82 8.56 5.63 -7.26
C GLU A 82 7.80 5.19 -6.01
N LEU A 83 8.38 5.36 -4.81
CA LEU A 83 7.70 5.04 -3.55
C LEU A 83 6.44 5.90 -3.35
N LEU A 84 6.53 7.20 -3.68
CA LEU A 84 5.37 8.09 -3.63
C LEU A 84 4.28 7.68 -4.62
N LYS A 85 4.65 7.17 -5.79
CA LYS A 85 3.70 6.66 -6.78
C LYS A 85 3.00 5.40 -6.25
N THR A 86 3.76 4.43 -5.74
CA THR A 86 3.23 3.19 -5.15
C THR A 86 2.31 3.47 -3.97
N GLN A 87 2.65 4.44 -3.10
CA GLN A 87 1.77 4.89 -2.00
C GLN A 87 0.44 5.44 -2.50
N LYS A 88 0.46 6.27 -3.57
CA LYS A 88 -0.78 6.81 -4.15
C LYS A 88 -1.63 5.73 -4.79
N GLU A 89 -1.02 4.80 -5.52
CA GLU A 89 -1.73 3.67 -6.14
C GLU A 89 -2.34 2.76 -5.08
N MET A 90 -1.62 2.49 -3.98
CA MET A 90 -2.15 1.73 -2.84
C MET A 90 -3.32 2.45 -2.17
N ALA A 91 -3.23 3.76 -1.93
CA ALA A 91 -4.33 4.53 -1.34
C ALA A 91 -5.58 4.53 -2.23
N ALA A 92 -5.40 4.58 -3.56
CA ALA A 92 -6.50 4.47 -4.51
C ALA A 92 -7.17 3.08 -4.42
N LEU A 93 -6.39 2.00 -4.38
CA LEU A 93 -6.91 0.65 -4.21
C LEU A 93 -7.60 0.45 -2.86
N GLU A 94 -7.06 1.03 -1.78
CA GLU A 94 -7.68 0.98 -0.45
C GLU A 94 -9.09 1.57 -0.47
N SER A 95 -9.29 2.72 -1.13
CA SER A 95 -10.62 3.31 -1.28
C SER A 95 -11.59 2.41 -2.03
N VAL A 96 -11.13 1.72 -3.08
CA VAL A 96 -11.98 0.81 -3.88
C VAL A 96 -12.39 -0.41 -3.05
N TYR A 97 -11.44 -1.04 -2.36
CA TYR A 97 -11.71 -2.21 -1.53
C TYR A 97 -12.54 -1.88 -0.28
N GLN A 98 -12.43 -0.66 0.24
CA GLN A 98 -13.31 -0.18 1.30
C GLN A 98 -14.78 -0.17 0.83
N ILE A 99 -15.06 0.39 -0.34
CA ILE A 99 -16.42 0.41 -0.92
C ILE A 99 -16.94 -1.02 -1.12
N TYR A 100 -16.10 -1.93 -1.64
CA TYR A 100 -16.47 -3.34 -1.79
C TYR A 100 -16.83 -4.00 -0.45
N THR A 101 -16.05 -3.74 0.60
CA THR A 101 -16.29 -4.31 1.93
C THR A 101 -17.58 -3.77 2.53
N GLU A 102 -17.84 -2.46 2.40
CA GLU A 102 -19.08 -1.82 2.85
C GLU A 102 -20.30 -2.37 2.09
N GLN A 103 -20.20 -2.54 0.77
CA GLN A 103 -21.24 -3.15 -0.06
C GLN A 103 -21.53 -4.60 0.37
N LYS A 104 -20.49 -5.40 0.64
CA LYS A 104 -20.62 -6.79 1.07
C LYS A 104 -21.37 -6.88 2.42
N VAL A 105 -21.01 -6.04 3.38
CA VAL A 105 -21.69 -5.96 4.69
C VAL A 105 -23.15 -5.52 4.52
N ALA A 106 -23.43 -4.51 3.70
CA ALA A 106 -24.80 -4.07 3.41
C ALA A 106 -25.64 -5.20 2.78
N ARG A 107 -25.06 -5.97 1.86
CA ARG A 107 -25.73 -7.12 1.23
C ARG A 107 -26.07 -8.22 2.23
N GLU A 108 -25.17 -8.52 3.16
CA GLU A 108 -25.42 -9.49 4.24
C GLU A 108 -26.57 -9.00 5.14
N GLN A 109 -26.56 -7.73 5.56
CA GLN A 109 -27.62 -7.14 6.37
C GLN A 109 -28.99 -7.16 5.66
N TRP A 110 -29.02 -6.90 4.35
CA TRP A 110 -30.26 -7.01 3.57
C TRP A 110 -30.75 -8.45 3.46
N SER A 111 -29.85 -9.43 3.34
CA SER A 111 -30.22 -10.84 3.28
C SER A 111 -30.84 -11.36 4.59
N GLU A 112 -30.44 -10.79 5.72
CA GLU A 112 -30.98 -11.11 7.04
C GLU A 112 -32.26 -10.32 7.38
N THR A 113 -32.57 -9.27 6.61
CA THR A 113 -33.80 -8.49 6.81
C THR A 113 -35.00 -9.32 6.35
N LEU A 114 -35.80 -9.81 7.30
CA LEU A 114 -37.07 -10.49 7.04
C LEU A 114 -37.95 -9.65 6.09
N TRP A 115 -38.61 -10.31 5.12
CA TRP A 115 -39.53 -9.66 4.17
C TRP A 115 -40.59 -8.77 4.84
N ALA A 116 -41.00 -9.08 6.07
CA ALA A 116 -41.94 -8.28 6.85
C ALA A 116 -41.40 -6.91 7.30
N ASN A 117 -40.07 -6.75 7.37
CA ASN A 117 -39.36 -5.51 7.74
C ASN A 117 -38.67 -4.85 6.54
N LEU A 118 -38.88 -5.39 5.33
CA LEU A 118 -38.20 -4.96 4.12
C LEU A 118 -38.84 -3.66 3.60
N ASN A 119 -38.15 -2.53 3.78
CA ASN A 119 -38.58 -1.26 3.23
C ASN A 119 -38.02 -1.10 1.81
N VAL A 120 -38.88 -1.26 0.80
CA VAL A 120 -38.53 -1.22 -0.64
C VAL A 120 -37.85 0.11 -1.03
N GLN A 121 -38.14 1.20 -0.31
CA GLN A 121 -37.53 2.51 -0.56
C GLN A 121 -36.01 2.50 -0.26
N ILE A 122 -35.57 1.78 0.77
CA ILE A 122 -34.16 1.71 1.19
C ILE A 122 -33.33 0.90 0.18
N LEU A 123 -33.93 -0.09 -0.47
CA LEU A 123 -33.28 -0.85 -1.54
C LEU A 123 -33.07 -0.03 -2.81
N GLN A 124 -33.97 0.91 -3.13
CA GLN A 124 -33.79 1.81 -4.27
C GLN A 124 -32.64 2.79 -4.03
N ASP A 125 -32.59 3.41 -2.84
CA ASP A 125 -31.53 4.36 -2.48
C ASP A 125 -30.12 3.71 -2.42
N GLY A 126 -30.04 2.42 -2.07
CA GLY A 126 -28.79 1.66 -2.03
C GLY A 126 -28.29 1.15 -3.39
N ILE A 127 -29.13 1.20 -4.43
CA ILE A 127 -28.77 0.81 -5.81
C ILE A 127 -28.34 2.04 -6.64
N GLU A 128 -28.79 3.24 -6.27
CA GLU A 128 -28.54 4.49 -7.02
C GLU A 128 -27.29 5.29 -6.59
N ASN A 129 -26.41 4.77 -5.73
CA ASN A 129 -25.14 5.42 -5.36
C ASN A 129 -23.91 4.58 -5.68
#